data_AF-A0A1X9YIT2-F1
#
_entry.id   AF-A0A1X9YIT2-F1
#
_cell.length_a   1.000
_cell.length_b   1.000
_cell.length_c   1.000
_cell.angle_alpha   90.00
_cell.angle_beta   90.00
_cell.angle_gamma   90.00
#
_symmetry.space_group_name_H-M   'P 1'
#
loop_
_entity.id
_entity.type
_entity.pdbx_description
1 polymer ?
#
loop_
_entity_poly.entity_id
_entity_poly.type
_entity_poly.pdbx_seq_one_letter_code
_entity_poly.pdbx_strand_id
1 'polypeptide(L)'
;MIEIVKRGEIIASARHDLGLPAGTEVDSAYWFAGLRRLAGQLCPCSPRTLVSTMARSHRALALNLPDLAAHLEDCVDALVAVGDLLEFHDVTTLDEQVKATWVFAAPPSFVMHPSGAAYILGLAPDDALPLPIAWRERVVTRGPARMLEPLPGEDLEEALKSSGFRQLSLNAWMRSPKPESAASIIGGLDAKLAALGPAGHVPDLKIFDWTKDTRSYRARWVAPSGHDGNYVVRRPQAYGADLWGYASLEHGELRKLVDFPFPGSRYRGCDMAWRAQLAIDALLKKPQRYRVVALDGARRFDLFFPLPDWARRRLSTIGQEIASEKCLISFSLPLNAVMAEQAFLKEYLFLECEE
;
A
#
# COMPACT_ATOMS: atom_id res chain seq x y z
N MET A 1 7.07 49.69 -14.79
CA MET A 1 6.61 49.65 -13.38
C MET A 1 6.96 48.26 -12.87
N ILE A 2 7.78 48.14 -11.83
CA ILE A 2 8.15 46.84 -11.23
C ILE A 2 7.26 46.69 -9.99
N GLU A 3 6.39 45.68 -10.00
CA GLU A 3 5.49 45.38 -8.88
C GLU A 3 6.07 44.22 -8.06
N ILE A 4 6.07 44.36 -6.74
CA ILE A 4 6.54 43.31 -5.84
C ILE A 4 5.39 42.31 -5.64
N VAL A 5 5.50 41.15 -6.27
CA VAL A 5 4.52 40.06 -6.13
C VAL A 5 4.69 39.39 -4.76
N LYS A 6 3.60 39.25 -4.02
CA LYS A 6 3.62 38.59 -2.70
C LYS A 6 3.70 37.08 -2.86
N ARG A 7 4.35 36.39 -1.90
CA ARG A 7 4.41 34.91 -1.86
C ARG A 7 3.04 34.25 -2.04
N GLY A 8 2.00 34.78 -1.39
CA GLY A 8 0.65 34.26 -1.50
C GLY A 8 0.05 34.34 -2.91
N GLU A 9 0.37 35.40 -3.67
CA GLU A 9 -0.09 35.57 -5.05
C GLU A 9 0.60 34.57 -5.98
N ILE A 10 1.91 34.32 -5.77
CA ILE A 10 2.66 33.30 -6.51
C ILE A 10 2.06 31.92 -6.26
N ILE A 11 1.78 31.58 -4.99
CA ILE A 11 1.20 30.27 -4.64
C ILE A 11 -0.22 30.13 -5.20
N ALA A 12 -1.05 31.17 -5.12
CA ALA A 12 -2.40 31.15 -5.67
C ALA A 12 -2.40 30.93 -7.18
N SER A 13 -1.51 31.63 -7.91
CA SER A 13 -1.33 31.43 -9.36
C SER A 13 -0.85 30.01 -9.66
N ALA A 14 0.15 29.51 -8.93
CA ALA A 14 0.66 28.16 -9.14
C ALA A 14 -0.41 27.09 -8.83
N ARG A 15 -1.23 27.27 -7.80
CA ARG A 15 -2.34 26.35 -7.48
C ARG A 15 -3.37 26.31 -8.61
N HIS A 16 -3.73 27.47 -9.14
CA HIS A 16 -4.62 27.56 -10.30
C HIS A 16 -4.06 26.80 -11.50
N ASP A 17 -2.78 27.01 -11.84
CA ASP A 17 -2.12 26.34 -12.97
C ASP A 17 -1.96 24.83 -12.77
N LEU A 18 -1.91 24.38 -11.51
CA LEU A 18 -1.88 22.98 -11.12
C LEU A 18 -3.29 22.35 -11.03
N GLY A 19 -4.36 23.11 -11.28
CA GLY A 19 -5.74 22.63 -11.19
C GLY A 19 -6.19 22.32 -9.75
N LEU A 20 -5.60 23.01 -8.77
CA LEU A 20 -5.93 22.86 -7.35
C LEU A 20 -6.93 23.93 -6.89
N PRO A 21 -7.70 23.68 -5.82
CA PRO A 21 -8.55 24.70 -5.22
C PRO A 21 -7.78 25.96 -4.84
N ALA A 22 -8.45 27.11 -4.94
CA ALA A 22 -7.89 28.40 -4.57
C ALA A 22 -7.36 28.38 -3.13
N GLY A 23 -6.15 28.91 -2.95
CA GLY A 23 -5.47 28.90 -1.66
C GLY A 23 -4.10 29.56 -1.75
N THR A 24 -3.47 29.77 -0.60
CA THR A 24 -2.13 30.37 -0.50
C THR A 24 -1.12 29.48 0.20
N GLU A 25 -1.49 28.21 0.42
CA GLU A 25 -0.70 27.22 1.14
C GLU A 25 -0.04 26.22 0.18
N VAL A 26 1.11 25.72 0.63
CA VAL A 26 1.90 24.67 -0.03
C VAL A 26 1.68 23.38 0.77
N ASP A 27 0.53 22.76 0.53
CA ASP A 27 0.06 21.53 1.16
C ASP A 27 0.52 20.28 0.39
N SER A 28 0.19 19.09 0.87
CA SER A 28 0.52 17.83 0.18
C SER A 28 -0.05 17.78 -1.24
N ALA A 29 -1.26 18.32 -1.45
CA ALA A 29 -1.88 18.35 -2.77
C ALA A 29 -1.06 19.18 -3.78
N TYR A 30 -0.51 20.31 -3.34
CA TYR A 30 0.43 21.13 -4.10
C TYR A 30 1.66 20.35 -4.54
N TRP A 31 2.33 19.66 -3.61
CA TRP A 31 3.54 18.91 -3.91
C TRP A 31 3.31 17.80 -4.94
N PHE A 32 2.24 17.02 -4.78
CA PHE A 32 1.91 15.97 -5.73
C PHE A 32 1.52 16.51 -7.11
N ALA A 33 0.73 17.58 -7.19
CA ALA A 33 0.36 18.17 -8.46
C ALA A 33 1.59 18.76 -9.19
N GLY A 34 2.46 19.46 -8.46
CA GLY A 34 3.71 20.01 -9.01
C GLY A 34 4.65 18.93 -9.52
N LEU A 35 4.86 17.86 -8.75
CA LEU A 35 5.69 16.73 -9.17
C LEU A 35 5.12 16.00 -10.39
N ARG A 36 3.80 15.82 -10.50
CA ARG A 36 3.17 15.26 -11.71
C ARG A 36 3.41 16.14 -12.93
N ARG A 37 3.21 17.46 -12.79
CA ARG A 37 3.46 18.41 -13.87
C ARG A 37 4.90 18.36 -14.35
N LEU A 38 5.84 18.28 -13.40
CA LEU A 38 7.26 18.16 -13.69
C LEU A 38 7.60 16.81 -14.35
N ALA A 39 7.02 15.73 -13.86
CA ALA A 39 7.22 14.40 -14.42
C ALA A 39 6.73 14.30 -15.87
N GLY A 40 5.62 14.96 -16.23
CA GLY A 40 5.16 15.02 -17.62
C GLY A 40 6.19 15.60 -18.58
N GLN A 41 7.03 16.53 -18.11
CA GLN A 41 8.03 17.21 -18.91
C GLN A 41 9.41 16.54 -18.88
N LEU A 42 9.78 15.96 -17.72
CA LEU A 42 11.12 15.44 -17.50
C LEU A 42 11.24 13.93 -17.65
N CYS A 43 10.15 13.16 -17.56
CA CYS A 43 10.22 11.72 -17.74
C CYS A 43 10.52 11.35 -19.21
N PRO A 44 11.35 10.33 -19.47
CA PRO A 44 12.04 9.50 -18.47
C PRO A 44 13.25 10.21 -17.84
N CYS A 45 13.42 10.09 -16.51
CA CYS A 45 14.56 10.66 -15.79
C CYS A 45 14.90 9.89 -14.50
N SER A 46 15.95 10.29 -13.79
CA SER A 46 16.21 9.78 -12.44
C SER A 46 15.24 10.41 -11.42
N PRO A 47 14.86 9.72 -10.32
CA PRO A 47 14.08 10.32 -9.23
C PRO A 47 14.71 11.62 -8.70
N ARG A 48 16.04 11.64 -8.58
CA ARG A 48 16.82 12.81 -8.15
C ARG A 48 16.64 14.02 -9.06
N THR A 49 16.40 13.82 -10.36
CA THR A 49 16.12 14.89 -11.32
C THR A 49 14.80 15.60 -10.99
N LEU A 50 13.74 14.85 -10.66
CA LEU A 50 12.46 15.42 -10.24
C LEU A 50 12.61 16.18 -8.92
N VAL A 51 13.21 15.54 -7.91
CA VAL A 51 13.43 16.12 -6.58
C VAL A 51 14.23 17.41 -6.66
N SER A 52 15.41 17.38 -7.30
CA SER A 52 16.30 18.55 -7.37
C SER A 52 15.70 19.71 -8.16
N THR A 53 14.96 19.41 -9.24
CA THR A 53 14.31 20.45 -10.05
C THR A 53 13.16 21.10 -9.29
N MET A 54 12.31 20.30 -8.63
CA MET A 54 11.21 20.80 -7.80
C MET A 54 11.72 21.61 -6.59
N ALA A 55 12.74 21.10 -5.90
CA ALA A 55 13.35 21.78 -4.76
C ALA A 55 13.95 23.13 -5.16
N ARG A 56 14.62 23.20 -6.32
CA ARG A 56 15.23 24.45 -6.82
C ARG A 56 14.18 25.49 -7.18
N SER A 57 13.08 25.12 -7.83
CA SER A 57 12.01 26.06 -8.22
C SER A 57 11.18 26.53 -7.02
N HIS A 58 11.06 25.73 -5.96
CA HIS A 58 10.19 26.03 -4.81
C HIS A 58 10.93 26.43 -3.53
N ARG A 59 12.26 26.58 -3.57
CA ARG A 59 13.09 26.92 -2.39
C ARG A 59 12.58 28.15 -1.64
N ALA A 60 12.19 29.20 -2.37
CA ALA A 60 11.67 30.44 -1.79
C ALA A 60 10.22 30.31 -1.26
N LEU A 61 9.48 29.29 -1.71
CA LEU A 61 8.11 29.01 -1.31
C LEU A 61 8.03 28.01 -0.14
N ALA A 62 9.11 27.28 0.14
CA ALA A 62 9.17 26.19 1.10
C ALA A 62 9.99 26.51 2.37
N LEU A 63 10.07 27.79 2.77
CA LEU A 63 10.93 28.27 3.86
C LEU A 63 10.70 27.57 5.22
N ASN A 64 9.54 26.95 5.41
CA ASN A 64 9.14 26.29 6.65
C ASN A 64 9.41 24.77 6.65
N LEU A 65 9.98 24.21 5.57
CA LEU A 65 10.29 22.78 5.48
C LEU A 65 11.81 22.57 5.63
N PRO A 66 12.29 22.11 6.81
CA PRO A 66 13.72 22.01 7.08
C PRO A 66 14.45 21.02 6.16
N ASP A 67 13.73 20.01 5.65
CA ASP A 67 14.24 19.01 4.71
C ASP A 67 13.29 18.83 3.52
N LEU A 68 13.34 19.80 2.60
CA LEU A 68 12.54 19.77 1.37
C LEU A 68 12.90 18.60 0.46
N ALA A 69 14.16 18.19 0.42
CA ALA A 69 14.60 17.13 -0.47
C ALA A 69 14.03 15.77 -0.03
N ALA A 70 14.18 15.41 1.26
CA ALA A 70 13.62 14.17 1.78
C ALA A 70 12.09 14.13 1.64
N HIS A 71 11.40 15.24 1.91
CA HIS A 71 9.95 15.31 1.70
C HIS A 71 9.53 15.07 0.24
N LEU A 72 10.28 15.63 -0.72
CA LEU A 72 10.01 15.43 -2.14
C LEU A 72 10.33 14.01 -2.60
N GLU A 73 11.35 13.37 -2.01
CA GLU A 73 11.65 11.95 -2.20
C GLU A 73 10.45 11.10 -1.74
N ASP A 74 9.93 11.33 -0.53
CA ASP A 74 8.72 10.66 -0.03
C ASP A 74 7.52 10.87 -0.97
N CYS A 75 7.37 12.08 -1.54
CA CYS A 75 6.31 12.34 -2.51
C CYS A 75 6.49 11.58 -3.83
N VAL A 76 7.72 11.47 -4.34
CA VAL A 76 8.01 10.69 -5.56
C VAL A 76 7.72 9.21 -5.31
N ASP A 77 8.16 8.67 -4.17
CA ASP A 77 7.87 7.30 -3.76
C ASP A 77 6.36 7.04 -3.65
N ALA A 78 5.61 7.99 -3.10
CA ALA A 78 4.17 7.93 -3.03
C ALA A 78 3.49 8.00 -4.42
N LEU A 79 4.05 8.73 -5.39
CA LEU A 79 3.55 8.75 -6.78
C LEU A 79 3.85 7.44 -7.53
N VAL A 80 4.99 6.81 -7.25
CA VAL A 80 5.29 5.45 -7.73
C VAL A 80 4.31 4.45 -7.08
N ALA A 81 4.07 4.58 -5.78
CA ALA A 81 3.15 3.73 -5.03
C ALA A 81 1.68 3.89 -5.46
N VAL A 82 1.24 5.08 -5.89
CA VAL A 82 -0.12 5.24 -6.44
C VAL A 82 -0.19 4.82 -7.92
N GLY A 83 0.94 4.69 -8.61
CA GLY A 83 0.99 4.28 -10.02
C GLY A 83 0.89 5.43 -11.01
N ASP A 84 1.20 6.66 -10.58
CA ASP A 84 1.40 7.80 -11.47
C ASP A 84 2.76 7.78 -12.15
N LEU A 85 3.75 7.20 -11.46
CA LEU A 85 5.10 6.97 -11.96
C LEU A 85 5.40 5.47 -12.00
N LEU A 86 6.19 5.06 -12.98
CA LEU A 86 6.73 3.71 -13.10
C LEU A 86 8.22 3.74 -12.82
N GLU A 87 8.67 2.96 -11.85
CA GLU A 87 10.08 2.81 -11.52
C GLU A 87 10.67 1.57 -12.20
N PHE A 88 11.80 1.74 -12.87
CA PHE A 88 12.58 0.66 -13.47
C PHE A 88 14.00 0.70 -12.92
N HIS A 89 14.44 -0.44 -12.38
CA HIS A 89 15.83 -0.67 -12.00
C HIS A 89 16.61 -1.26 -13.18
N ASP A 90 17.93 -1.09 -13.16
CA ASP A 90 18.84 -1.69 -14.15
C ASP A 90 18.51 -1.33 -15.61
N VAL A 91 18.05 -0.09 -15.84
CA VAL A 91 17.93 0.43 -17.22
C VAL A 91 19.34 0.60 -17.76
N THR A 92 19.70 -0.20 -18.76
CA THR A 92 20.97 -0.10 -19.48
C THR A 92 21.06 1.27 -20.14
N THR A 93 21.87 2.15 -19.56
CA THR A 93 22.31 3.37 -20.23
C THR A 93 23.43 3.03 -21.22
N LEU A 94 23.86 4.01 -22.02
CA LEU A 94 25.01 3.86 -22.93
C LEU A 94 26.30 3.42 -22.20
N ASP A 95 26.33 3.54 -20.87
CA ASP A 95 27.38 3.01 -20.01
C ASP A 95 26.82 1.83 -19.18
N GLU A 96 27.23 0.60 -19.54
CA GLU A 96 26.76 -0.65 -18.91
C GLU A 96 27.13 -0.76 -17.42
N GLN A 97 28.05 0.09 -16.94
CA GLN A 97 28.46 0.11 -15.52
C GLN A 97 27.58 1.01 -14.64
N VAL A 98 26.74 1.87 -15.22
CA VAL A 98 25.84 2.75 -14.46
C VAL A 98 24.44 2.14 -14.42
N LYS A 99 24.20 1.30 -13.41
CA LYS A 99 22.85 0.87 -13.01
C LYS A 99 22.17 2.03 -12.30
N ALA A 100 21.39 2.82 -13.03
CA ALA A 100 20.59 3.89 -12.46
C ALA A 100 19.12 3.48 -12.36
N THR A 101 18.44 3.90 -11.29
CA THR A 101 16.98 3.83 -11.18
C THR A 101 16.38 4.96 -12.02
N TRP A 102 15.45 4.62 -12.91
CA TRP A 102 14.73 5.56 -13.75
C TRP A 102 13.25 5.54 -13.43
N VAL A 103 12.63 6.71 -13.52
CA VAL A 103 11.18 6.90 -13.43
C VAL A 103 10.61 7.34 -14.77
N PHE A 104 9.46 6.77 -15.09
CA PHE A 104 8.67 7.06 -16.29
C PHE A 104 7.28 7.55 -15.87
N ALA A 105 6.69 8.44 -16.66
CA ALA A 105 5.28 8.77 -16.52
C ALA A 105 4.43 7.54 -16.86
N ALA A 106 3.56 7.11 -15.95
CA ALA A 106 2.61 6.05 -16.26
C ALA A 106 1.53 6.60 -17.22
N PRO A 107 1.08 5.84 -18.22
CA PRO A 107 0.04 6.29 -19.13
C PRO A 107 -1.29 6.50 -18.38
N PRO A 108 -2.13 7.48 -18.81
CA PRO A 108 -3.43 7.72 -18.18
C PRO A 108 -4.27 6.45 -18.08
N SER A 109 -4.59 6.08 -16.86
CA SER A 109 -5.27 4.83 -16.51
C SER A 109 -6.25 5.08 -15.37
N PHE A 110 -7.15 4.15 -15.14
CA PHE A 110 -8.06 4.20 -14.01
C PHE A 110 -8.30 2.84 -13.38
N VAL A 111 -8.73 2.84 -12.13
CA VAL A 111 -9.17 1.64 -11.41
C VAL A 111 -10.55 1.89 -10.84
N MET A 112 -11.49 0.98 -11.12
CA MET A 112 -12.79 0.99 -10.46
C MET A 112 -12.70 0.35 -9.08
N HIS A 113 -13.21 1.06 -8.09
CA HIS A 113 -13.44 0.55 -6.74
C HIS A 113 -14.88 0.01 -6.64
N PRO A 114 -15.17 -1.05 -5.85
CA PRO A 114 -16.52 -1.58 -5.73
C PRO A 114 -17.58 -0.60 -5.19
N SER A 115 -17.17 0.55 -4.62
CA SER A 115 -18.09 1.65 -4.28
C SER A 115 -18.59 2.45 -5.49
N GLY A 116 -18.11 2.15 -6.70
CA GLY A 116 -18.38 2.90 -7.93
C GLY A 116 -17.40 4.05 -8.19
N ALA A 117 -16.53 4.40 -7.23
CA ALA A 117 -15.52 5.43 -7.42
C ALA A 117 -14.41 4.97 -8.38
N ALA A 118 -13.94 5.87 -9.23
CA ALA A 118 -12.79 5.67 -10.10
C ALA A 118 -11.54 6.34 -9.52
N TYR A 119 -10.45 5.59 -9.39
CA TYR A 119 -9.13 6.12 -9.04
C TYR A 119 -8.36 6.43 -10.32
N ILE A 120 -7.91 7.67 -10.48
CA ILE A 120 -7.26 8.17 -11.69
C ILE A 120 -5.74 8.12 -11.51
N LEU A 121 -5.08 7.41 -12.41
CA LEU A 121 -3.65 7.11 -12.36
C LEU A 121 -2.95 7.61 -13.62
N GLY A 122 -1.65 7.81 -13.50
CA GLY A 122 -0.80 8.22 -14.62
C GLY A 122 -0.99 9.67 -15.01
N LEU A 123 -0.24 10.11 -16.02
CA LEU A 123 -0.22 11.49 -16.46
C LEU A 123 0.10 11.59 -17.95
N ALA A 124 -0.30 12.69 -18.58
CA ALA A 124 0.12 13.03 -19.94
C ALA A 124 1.26 14.05 -19.90
N PRO A 125 2.16 14.10 -20.91
CA PRO A 125 3.32 15.00 -20.92
C PRO A 125 2.98 16.48 -20.65
N ASP A 126 1.85 16.94 -21.18
CA ASP A 126 1.39 18.32 -21.07
C ASP A 126 0.19 18.52 -20.14
N ASP A 127 -0.39 17.44 -19.62
CA ASP A 127 -1.56 17.50 -18.75
C ASP A 127 -1.44 16.49 -17.61
N ALA A 128 -1.20 17.00 -16.41
CA ALA A 128 -1.09 16.18 -15.21
C ALA A 128 -2.41 15.46 -14.87
N LEU A 129 -3.56 15.97 -15.36
CA LEU A 129 -4.88 15.39 -15.16
C LEU A 129 -5.66 15.45 -16.48
N PRO A 130 -5.39 14.53 -17.43
CA PRO A 130 -5.93 14.56 -18.80
C PRO A 130 -7.40 14.12 -18.86
N LEU A 131 -8.25 14.76 -18.04
CA LEU A 131 -9.68 14.57 -17.97
C LEU A 131 -10.40 15.75 -18.65
N PRO A 132 -11.64 15.58 -19.13
CA PRO A 132 -12.52 16.69 -19.46
C PRO A 132 -12.73 17.64 -18.26
N ILE A 133 -12.94 18.94 -18.52
CA ILE A 133 -13.08 19.98 -17.48
C ILE A 133 -14.16 19.61 -16.45
N ALA A 134 -15.32 19.14 -16.92
CA ALA A 134 -16.44 18.72 -16.06
C ALA A 134 -16.10 17.59 -15.07
N TRP A 135 -15.03 16.83 -15.30
CA TRP A 135 -14.55 15.80 -14.38
C TRP A 135 -13.47 16.34 -13.45
N ARG A 136 -12.57 17.21 -13.95
CA ARG A 136 -11.51 17.82 -13.13
C ARG A 136 -12.06 18.50 -11.89
N GLU A 137 -13.17 19.24 -12.05
CA GLU A 137 -13.84 19.94 -10.94
C GLU A 137 -14.39 19.00 -9.86
N ARG A 138 -14.64 17.73 -10.20
CA ARG A 138 -15.14 16.70 -9.28
C ARG A 138 -14.04 15.82 -8.70
N VAL A 139 -12.79 15.96 -9.15
CA VAL A 139 -11.69 15.12 -8.66
C VAL A 139 -11.37 15.51 -7.22
N VAL A 140 -11.49 14.53 -6.32
CA VAL A 140 -11.06 14.63 -4.94
C VAL A 140 -9.64 14.09 -4.82
N THR A 141 -8.76 14.86 -4.18
CA THR A 141 -7.39 14.43 -3.88
C THR A 141 -7.26 13.98 -2.43
N ARG A 142 -6.58 12.85 -2.21
CA ARG A 142 -6.25 12.33 -0.87
C ARG A 142 -4.81 11.85 -0.86
N GLY A 143 -3.92 12.68 -0.33
CA GLY A 143 -2.48 12.46 -0.48
C GLY A 143 -2.12 12.34 -1.97
N PRO A 144 -1.43 11.26 -2.41
CA PRO A 144 -1.15 11.03 -3.81
C PRO A 144 -2.36 10.50 -4.59
N ALA A 145 -3.45 10.04 -3.98
CA ALA A 145 -4.58 9.48 -4.71
C ALA A 145 -5.46 10.58 -5.32
N ARG A 146 -5.96 10.31 -6.54
CA ARG A 146 -6.98 11.12 -7.23
C ARG A 146 -8.19 10.25 -7.48
N MET A 147 -9.36 10.70 -7.04
CA MET A 147 -10.59 9.94 -7.08
C MET A 147 -11.70 10.75 -7.72
N LEU A 148 -12.53 10.08 -8.50
CA LEU A 148 -13.75 10.62 -9.10
C LEU A 148 -14.92 9.75 -8.65
N GLU A 149 -15.90 10.37 -8.00
CA GLU A 149 -17.13 9.69 -7.59
C GLU A 149 -18.19 9.78 -8.70
N PRO A 150 -18.96 8.71 -8.93
CA PRO A 150 -20.00 8.70 -9.95
C PRO A 150 -21.17 9.59 -9.52
N LEU A 151 -21.74 10.33 -10.48
CA LEU A 151 -23.04 10.99 -10.29
C LEU A 151 -24.18 9.96 -10.37
N PRO A 152 -25.37 10.26 -9.82
CA PRO A 152 -26.53 9.39 -9.96
C PRO A 152 -26.82 9.06 -11.43
N GLY A 153 -26.79 7.76 -11.78
CA GLY A 153 -27.03 7.27 -13.14
C GLY A 153 -25.84 7.38 -14.11
N GLU A 154 -24.68 7.88 -13.66
CA GLU A 154 -23.46 7.94 -14.47
C GLU A 154 -22.78 6.56 -14.56
N ASP A 155 -22.57 6.07 -15.78
CA ASP A 155 -21.65 4.96 -16.03
C ASP A 155 -20.23 5.52 -16.17
N LEU A 156 -19.59 5.72 -15.01
CA LEU A 156 -18.27 6.33 -14.95
C LEU A 156 -17.19 5.46 -15.60
N GLU A 157 -17.33 4.14 -15.52
CA GLU A 157 -16.38 3.20 -16.10
C GLU A 157 -16.39 3.29 -17.64
N GLU A 158 -17.58 3.23 -18.25
CA GLU A 158 -17.70 3.32 -19.71
C GLU A 158 -17.29 4.69 -20.23
N ALA A 159 -17.63 5.76 -19.50
CA ALA A 159 -17.25 7.12 -19.87
C ALA A 159 -15.71 7.29 -19.89
N LEU A 160 -15.01 6.76 -18.88
CA LEU A 160 -13.54 6.80 -18.81
C LEU A 160 -12.90 5.97 -19.93
N LYS A 161 -13.42 4.77 -20.22
CA LYS A 161 -12.96 3.93 -21.35
C LYS A 161 -13.13 4.65 -22.68
N SER A 162 -14.31 5.21 -22.93
CA SER A 162 -14.62 5.97 -24.14
C SER A 162 -13.73 7.21 -24.31
N SER A 163 -13.21 7.75 -23.21
CA SER A 163 -12.26 8.87 -23.19
C SER A 163 -10.79 8.43 -23.38
N GLY A 164 -10.54 7.15 -23.65
CA GLY A 164 -9.21 6.60 -23.95
C GLY A 164 -8.40 6.17 -22.72
N PHE A 165 -8.98 6.19 -21.51
CA PHE A 165 -8.28 5.70 -20.32
C PHE A 165 -8.22 4.18 -20.30
N ARG A 166 -7.06 3.65 -19.90
CA ARG A 166 -6.90 2.21 -19.69
C ARG A 166 -7.42 1.81 -18.31
N GLN A 167 -8.35 0.85 -18.27
CA GLN A 167 -8.77 0.25 -17.00
C GLN A 167 -7.72 -0.75 -16.50
N LEU A 168 -7.35 -0.63 -15.22
CA LEU A 168 -6.58 -1.61 -14.47
C LEU A 168 -7.49 -2.28 -13.44
N SER A 169 -7.22 -3.54 -13.13
CA SER A 169 -7.93 -4.20 -12.02
C SER A 169 -7.39 -3.72 -10.67
N LEU A 170 -8.28 -3.62 -9.68
CA LEU A 170 -7.92 -3.23 -8.32
C LEU A 170 -6.85 -4.15 -7.70
N ASN A 171 -6.90 -5.44 -8.00
CA ASN A 171 -5.91 -6.41 -7.54
C ASN A 171 -4.53 -6.21 -8.17
N ALA A 172 -4.47 -5.88 -9.47
CA ALA A 172 -3.22 -5.58 -10.14
C ALA A 172 -2.60 -4.29 -9.56
N TRP A 173 -3.40 -3.25 -9.35
CA TRP A 173 -2.98 -1.98 -8.78
C TRP A 173 -2.44 -2.13 -7.35
N MET A 174 -3.15 -2.87 -6.50
CA MET A 174 -2.75 -3.11 -5.10
C MET A 174 -1.69 -4.21 -4.93
N ARG A 175 -1.28 -4.87 -6.03
CA ARG A 175 -0.40 -6.05 -6.03
C ARG A 175 -0.89 -7.17 -5.09
N SER A 176 -2.21 -7.22 -4.87
CA SER A 176 -2.85 -8.20 -3.98
C SER A 176 -2.63 -9.63 -4.48
N PRO A 177 -2.56 -10.62 -3.57
CA PRO A 177 -2.63 -12.02 -3.97
C PRO A 177 -4.00 -12.33 -4.58
N LYS A 178 -4.11 -13.48 -5.25
CA LYS A 178 -5.41 -13.99 -5.66
C LYS A 178 -6.21 -14.39 -4.39
N PRO A 179 -7.55 -14.22 -4.39
CA PRO A 179 -8.39 -14.83 -3.38
C PRO A 179 -8.18 -16.33 -3.36
N GLU A 180 -7.95 -16.87 -2.17
CA GLU A 180 -7.76 -18.30 -1.92
C GLU A 180 -8.47 -18.65 -0.63
N SER A 181 -9.07 -19.83 -0.53
CA SER A 181 -9.65 -20.29 0.73
C SER A 181 -8.54 -20.54 1.76
N ALA A 182 -8.86 -20.39 3.05
CA ALA A 182 -7.93 -20.71 4.13
C ALA A 182 -7.38 -22.14 4.02
N ALA A 183 -8.25 -23.10 3.67
CA ALA A 183 -7.87 -24.50 3.44
C ALA A 183 -6.88 -24.66 2.27
N SER A 184 -7.05 -23.91 1.17
CA SER A 184 -6.13 -23.95 0.02
C SER A 184 -4.75 -23.42 0.40
N ILE A 185 -4.69 -22.33 1.16
CA ILE A 185 -3.43 -21.74 1.62
C ILE A 185 -2.68 -22.74 2.50
N ILE A 186 -3.34 -23.29 3.51
CA ILE A 186 -2.71 -24.24 4.44
C ILE A 186 -2.36 -25.56 3.76
N GLY A 187 -3.24 -26.10 2.92
CA GLY A 187 -2.94 -27.30 2.14
C GLY A 187 -1.72 -27.13 1.22
N GLY A 188 -1.54 -25.95 0.61
CA GLY A 188 -0.34 -25.63 -0.16
C GLY A 188 0.94 -25.56 0.68
N LEU A 189 0.86 -25.07 1.92
CA LEU A 189 1.97 -25.05 2.86
C LEU A 189 2.31 -26.46 3.38
N ASP A 190 1.29 -27.25 3.72
CA ASP A 190 1.44 -28.63 4.19
C ASP A 190 2.06 -29.51 3.10
N ALA A 191 1.65 -29.34 1.83
CA ALA A 191 2.26 -30.03 0.70
C ALA A 191 3.74 -29.68 0.53
N LYS A 192 4.11 -28.40 0.71
CA LYS A 192 5.51 -27.97 0.68
C LYS A 192 6.31 -28.55 1.84
N LEU A 193 5.76 -28.56 3.07
CA LEU A 193 6.40 -29.23 4.21
C LEU A 193 6.56 -30.73 3.96
N ALA A 194 5.54 -31.40 3.43
CA ALA A 194 5.58 -32.83 3.17
C ALA A 194 6.70 -33.22 2.20
N ALA A 195 6.97 -32.39 1.19
CA ALA A 195 8.04 -32.58 0.20
C ALA A 195 9.46 -32.39 0.76
N LEU A 196 9.63 -31.78 1.94
CA LEU A 196 10.94 -31.56 2.56
C LEU A 196 11.36 -32.74 3.43
N GLY A 197 12.68 -32.93 3.56
CA GLY A 197 13.27 -33.83 4.54
C GLY A 197 13.17 -33.29 5.97
N PRO A 198 13.63 -34.06 6.98
CA PRO A 198 13.71 -33.60 8.35
C PRO A 198 14.53 -32.32 8.49
N ALA A 199 14.06 -31.39 9.30
CA ALA A 199 14.81 -30.19 9.66
C ALA A 199 15.84 -30.52 10.74
N GLY A 200 17.00 -29.86 10.69
CA GLY A 200 17.97 -29.90 11.78
C GLY A 200 17.49 -29.11 13.01
N HIS A 201 18.25 -29.21 14.10
CA HIS A 201 17.98 -28.40 15.29
C HIS A 201 18.13 -26.90 14.97
N VAL A 202 17.12 -26.11 15.34
CA VAL A 202 17.11 -24.66 15.20
C VAL A 202 17.04 -24.04 16.59
N PRO A 203 18.15 -23.47 17.10
CA PRO A 203 18.15 -22.84 18.42
C PRO A 203 17.25 -21.60 18.42
N ASP A 204 16.64 -21.33 19.58
CA ASP A 204 15.77 -20.17 19.84
C ASP A 204 14.62 -19.98 18.83
N LEU A 205 14.15 -21.08 18.24
CA LEU A 205 12.95 -21.09 17.41
C LEU A 205 11.76 -20.55 18.22
N LYS A 206 10.99 -19.66 17.62
CA LYS A 206 9.72 -19.18 18.19
C LYS A 206 8.57 -19.60 17.32
N ILE A 207 7.49 -20.05 17.94
CA ILE A 207 6.23 -20.36 17.27
C ILE A 207 5.22 -19.26 17.56
N PHE A 208 4.31 -19.03 16.62
CA PHE A 208 3.12 -18.24 16.85
C PHE A 208 2.02 -19.15 17.36
N ASP A 209 1.83 -19.15 18.68
CA ASP A 209 0.89 -20.03 19.35
C ASP A 209 -0.55 -19.54 19.13
N TRP A 210 -1.32 -20.34 18.39
CA TRP A 210 -2.73 -20.11 18.11
C TRP A 210 -3.65 -20.63 19.20
N THR A 211 -3.16 -21.39 20.18
CA THR A 211 -3.95 -21.85 21.32
C THR A 211 -4.16 -20.73 22.34
N LYS A 212 -3.26 -19.75 22.38
CA LYS A 212 -3.36 -18.56 23.25
C LYS A 212 -4.50 -17.64 22.83
N ASP A 213 -5.49 -17.52 23.71
CA ASP A 213 -6.60 -16.58 23.56
C ASP A 213 -6.21 -15.18 24.07
N THR A 214 -5.54 -14.42 23.20
CA THR A 214 -5.15 -13.04 23.49
C THR A 214 -5.17 -12.18 22.23
N ARG A 215 -5.63 -10.93 22.37
CA ARG A 215 -5.52 -9.91 21.31
C ARG A 215 -4.09 -9.40 21.13
N SER A 216 -3.17 -9.71 22.06
CA SER A 216 -1.80 -9.25 21.98
C SER A 216 -1.00 -10.10 21.00
N TYR A 217 -0.75 -9.53 19.81
CA TYR A 217 0.13 -10.13 18.80
C TYR A 217 1.49 -10.58 19.37
N ARG A 218 2.11 -9.74 20.22
CA ARG A 218 3.42 -10.06 20.81
C ARG A 218 3.35 -11.22 21.80
N ALA A 219 2.25 -11.35 22.54
CA ALA A 219 2.11 -12.38 23.57
C ALA A 219 1.92 -13.81 23.01
N ARG A 220 1.56 -13.94 21.72
CA ARG A 220 1.42 -15.22 21.01
C ARG A 220 2.76 -15.82 20.57
N TRP A 221 3.84 -15.03 20.53
CA TRP A 221 5.17 -15.56 20.24
C TRP A 221 5.77 -16.25 21.46
N VAL A 222 6.03 -17.55 21.36
CA VAL A 222 6.59 -18.38 22.44
C VAL A 222 7.66 -19.33 21.94
N ALA A 223 8.47 -19.86 22.85
CA ALA A 223 9.31 -21.02 22.56
C ALA A 223 8.41 -22.27 22.44
N PRO A 224 8.73 -23.22 21.54
CA PRO A 224 8.00 -24.46 21.44
C PRO A 224 8.25 -25.32 22.69
N SER A 225 7.17 -25.69 23.37
CA SER A 225 7.22 -26.56 24.56
C SER A 225 6.04 -27.54 24.55
N GLY A 226 6.25 -28.78 24.12
CA GLY A 226 5.18 -29.79 24.03
C GLY A 226 4.09 -29.49 22.99
N HIS A 227 4.36 -28.61 22.01
CA HIS A 227 3.40 -28.27 20.97
C HIS A 227 3.44 -29.29 19.83
N ASP A 228 2.27 -29.67 19.34
CA ASP A 228 2.08 -30.59 18.23
C ASP A 228 1.36 -29.91 17.07
N GLY A 229 1.72 -30.27 15.84
CA GLY A 229 1.11 -29.77 14.61
C GLY A 229 1.92 -28.70 13.90
N ASN A 230 1.26 -27.94 13.02
CA ASN A 230 1.92 -26.99 12.15
C ASN A 230 1.72 -25.54 12.62
N TYR A 231 2.80 -24.76 12.63
CA TYR A 231 2.83 -23.41 13.18
C TYR A 231 3.58 -22.45 12.26
N VAL A 232 3.15 -21.19 12.25
CA VAL A 232 4.00 -20.09 11.77
C VAL A 232 5.12 -19.88 12.78
N VAL A 233 6.35 -19.72 12.29
CA VAL A 233 7.54 -19.62 13.13
C VAL A 233 8.42 -18.42 12.78
N ARG A 234 9.25 -18.03 13.75
CA ARG A 234 10.42 -17.19 13.55
C ARG A 234 11.66 -17.96 13.95
N ARG A 235 12.64 -18.04 13.06
CA ARG A 235 13.96 -18.59 13.37
C ARG A 235 15.03 -17.52 13.30
N PRO A 236 15.97 -17.49 14.27
CA PRO A 236 17.13 -16.62 14.17
C PRO A 236 17.99 -16.95 12.94
N GLN A 237 18.76 -15.96 12.51
CA GLN A 237 19.84 -16.13 11.54
C GLN A 237 21.08 -15.36 12.03
N ALA A 238 22.26 -15.73 11.55
CA ALA A 238 23.53 -15.19 12.02
C ALA A 238 23.62 -13.65 11.90
N TYR A 239 22.99 -13.08 10.87
CA TYR A 239 22.96 -11.64 10.63
C TYR A 239 21.57 -11.23 10.13
N GLY A 240 21.08 -10.08 10.60
CA GLY A 240 19.79 -9.52 10.18
C GLY A 240 18.61 -9.95 11.07
N ALA A 241 17.39 -9.63 10.61
CA ALA A 241 16.16 -9.94 11.34
C ALA A 241 15.81 -11.43 11.23
N ASP A 242 15.15 -12.01 12.24
CA ASP A 242 14.71 -13.42 12.19
C ASP A 242 13.93 -13.73 10.91
N LEU A 243 14.19 -14.92 10.37
CA LEU A 243 13.48 -15.43 9.22
C LEU A 243 12.12 -15.96 9.63
N TRP A 244 11.15 -15.74 8.75
CA TRP A 244 9.80 -16.25 8.89
C TRP A 244 9.72 -17.65 8.31
N GLY A 245 8.83 -18.49 8.80
CA GLY A 245 8.62 -19.81 8.22
C GLY A 245 7.33 -20.47 8.68
N TYR A 246 7.15 -21.69 8.19
CA TYR A 246 6.09 -22.60 8.59
C TYR A 246 6.70 -23.95 8.92
N ALA A 247 6.41 -24.44 10.12
CA ALA A 247 7.07 -25.60 10.70
C ALA A 247 6.06 -26.64 11.17
N SER A 248 6.46 -27.90 11.08
CA SER A 248 5.78 -29.01 11.75
C SER A 248 6.54 -29.36 13.02
N LEU A 249 5.82 -29.47 14.14
CA LEU A 249 6.34 -29.82 15.44
C LEU A 249 5.68 -31.09 15.97
N GLU A 250 6.47 -31.87 16.71
CA GLU A 250 6.01 -33.04 17.46
C GLU A 250 6.65 -32.98 18.85
N HIS A 251 5.83 -32.94 19.89
CA HIS A 251 6.21 -32.77 21.28
C HIS A 251 7.12 -31.54 21.54
N GLY A 252 6.93 -30.48 20.75
CA GLY A 252 7.76 -29.27 20.77
C GLY A 252 9.09 -29.38 20.02
N GLU A 253 9.43 -30.54 19.46
CA GLU A 253 10.59 -30.70 18.60
C GLU A 253 10.25 -30.34 17.15
N LEU A 254 11.16 -29.60 16.52
CA LEU A 254 11.05 -29.27 15.10
C LEU A 254 11.24 -30.52 14.25
N ARG A 255 10.25 -30.85 13.42
CA ARG A 255 10.32 -31.97 12.47
C ARG A 255 10.64 -31.52 11.06
N LYS A 256 9.92 -30.52 10.56
CA LYS A 256 10.11 -29.95 9.23
C LYS A 256 9.93 -28.45 9.27
N LEU A 257 10.62 -27.74 8.41
CA LEU A 257 10.57 -26.28 8.31
C LEU A 257 10.66 -25.86 6.85
N VAL A 258 9.78 -24.94 6.45
CA VAL A 258 9.92 -24.19 5.21
C VAL A 258 10.05 -22.70 5.53
N ASP A 259 11.06 -22.06 4.97
CA ASP A 259 11.27 -20.63 5.16
C ASP A 259 10.38 -19.79 4.22
N PHE A 260 10.00 -18.62 4.72
CA PHE A 260 9.41 -17.54 3.95
C PHE A 260 10.42 -16.40 3.76
N PRO A 261 10.40 -15.71 2.61
CA PRO A 261 9.53 -15.97 1.47
C PRO A 261 10.01 -17.18 0.64
N PHE A 262 9.11 -17.80 -0.12
CA PHE A 262 9.52 -18.83 -1.07
C PHE A 262 10.43 -18.23 -2.16
N PRO A 263 11.37 -19.01 -2.72
CA PRO A 263 12.13 -18.58 -3.90
C PRO A 263 11.20 -18.09 -5.01
N GLY A 264 11.48 -16.88 -5.54
CA GLY A 264 10.67 -16.23 -6.57
C GLY A 264 9.36 -15.59 -6.09
N SER A 265 9.03 -15.66 -4.80
CA SER A 265 7.89 -14.93 -4.25
C SER A 265 8.15 -13.43 -4.25
N ARG A 266 7.14 -12.65 -4.67
CA ARG A 266 7.17 -11.18 -4.61
C ARG A 266 6.79 -10.62 -3.24
N TYR A 267 6.31 -11.45 -2.32
CA TYR A 267 5.85 -11.02 -0.99
C TYR A 267 6.96 -11.18 0.04
N ARG A 268 6.96 -10.34 1.07
CA ARG A 268 7.90 -10.46 2.19
C ARG A 268 7.56 -11.70 3.01
N GLY A 269 8.54 -12.23 3.73
CA GLY A 269 8.34 -13.40 4.61
C GLY A 269 7.26 -13.16 5.67
N CYS A 270 7.21 -11.97 6.26
CA CYS A 270 6.18 -11.60 7.23
C CYS A 270 4.77 -11.53 6.63
N ASP A 271 4.61 -11.02 5.40
CA ASP A 271 3.32 -10.92 4.73
C ASP A 271 2.71 -12.32 4.49
N MET A 272 3.55 -13.28 4.10
CA MET A 272 3.15 -14.67 3.93
C MET A 272 2.80 -15.33 5.26
N ALA A 273 3.64 -15.12 6.29
CA ALA A 273 3.42 -15.64 7.62
C ALA A 273 2.11 -15.13 8.25
N TRP A 274 1.86 -13.82 8.16
CA TRP A 274 0.63 -13.21 8.67
C TRP A 274 -0.61 -13.75 7.94
N ARG A 275 -0.58 -13.85 6.60
CA ARG A 275 -1.69 -14.44 5.84
C ARG A 275 -1.92 -15.91 6.19
N ALA A 276 -0.85 -16.70 6.34
CA ALA A 276 -0.94 -18.09 6.77
C ALA A 276 -1.56 -18.21 8.17
N GLN A 277 -1.13 -17.36 9.11
CA GLN A 277 -1.67 -17.39 10.46
C GLN A 277 -3.16 -17.04 10.49
N LEU A 278 -3.59 -16.03 9.72
CA LEU A 278 -5.00 -15.69 9.60
C LEU A 278 -5.83 -16.85 9.02
N ALA A 279 -5.27 -17.60 8.07
CA ALA A 279 -5.90 -18.80 7.54
C ALA A 279 -6.00 -19.92 8.61
N ILE A 280 -4.96 -20.14 9.41
CA ILE A 280 -4.99 -21.10 10.54
C ILE A 280 -6.10 -20.71 11.52
N ASP A 281 -6.11 -19.45 11.96
CA ASP A 281 -7.09 -18.92 12.91
C ASP A 281 -8.53 -19.08 12.37
N ALA A 282 -8.75 -18.85 11.08
CA ALA A 282 -10.05 -19.05 10.43
C ALA A 282 -10.47 -20.54 10.35
N LEU A 283 -9.56 -21.46 10.02
CA LEU A 283 -9.85 -22.90 9.99
C LEU A 283 -10.17 -23.46 11.37
N LEU A 284 -9.55 -22.90 12.41
CA LEU A 284 -9.83 -23.20 13.81
C LEU A 284 -11.13 -22.56 14.32
N LYS A 285 -11.90 -21.89 13.44
CA LYS A 285 -13.13 -21.16 13.78
C LYS A 285 -12.91 -20.08 14.85
N LYS A 286 -11.71 -19.50 14.87
CA LYS A 286 -11.31 -18.38 15.73
C LYS A 286 -10.63 -17.28 14.90
N PRO A 287 -11.30 -16.75 13.86
CA PRO A 287 -10.70 -15.73 13.00
C PRO A 287 -10.30 -14.49 13.80
N GLN A 288 -9.22 -13.84 13.38
CA GLN A 288 -8.81 -12.57 13.98
C GLN A 288 -9.89 -11.52 13.71
N ARG A 289 -10.16 -10.71 14.73
CA ARG A 289 -11.19 -9.68 14.68
C ARG A 289 -10.60 -8.29 14.57
N TYR A 290 -11.37 -7.36 14.02
CA TYR A 290 -11.07 -5.94 14.00
C TYR A 290 -12.30 -5.14 14.40
N ARG A 291 -12.09 -3.94 14.93
CA ARG A 291 -13.18 -3.09 15.41
C ARG A 291 -13.48 -1.98 14.40
N VAL A 292 -14.76 -1.68 14.18
CA VAL A 292 -15.19 -0.53 13.38
C VAL A 292 -15.87 0.50 14.28
N VAL A 293 -15.41 1.75 14.23
CA VAL A 293 -15.94 2.86 15.03
C VAL A 293 -16.49 3.96 14.12
N ALA A 294 -17.63 4.55 14.49
CA ALA A 294 -18.17 5.71 13.78
C ALA A 294 -17.24 6.92 13.91
N LEU A 295 -16.98 7.60 12.80
CA LEU A 295 -16.40 8.94 12.77
C LEU A 295 -17.38 9.88 12.04
N ASP A 296 -17.14 11.18 12.13
CA ASP A 296 -17.87 12.14 11.32
C ASP A 296 -17.50 11.96 9.83
N GLY A 297 -18.49 11.64 9.00
CA GLY A 297 -18.31 11.38 7.56
C GLY A 297 -17.48 10.14 7.18
N ALA A 298 -17.07 9.31 8.14
CA ALA A 298 -16.16 8.18 7.91
C ALA A 298 -16.35 7.03 8.92
N ARG A 299 -15.63 5.92 8.73
CA ARG A 299 -15.49 4.86 9.74
C ARG A 299 -14.02 4.61 10.05
N ARG A 300 -13.70 4.47 11.33
CA ARG A 300 -12.38 4.02 11.78
C ARG A 300 -12.34 2.51 11.86
N PHE A 301 -11.35 1.89 11.22
CA PHE A 301 -11.03 0.47 11.31
C PHE A 301 -9.83 0.30 12.21
N ASP A 302 -10.00 -0.37 13.35
CA ASP A 302 -8.95 -0.65 14.34
C ASP A 302 -8.55 -2.13 14.25
N LEU A 303 -7.29 -2.39 13.87
CA LEU A 303 -6.77 -3.73 13.65
C LEU A 303 -5.88 -4.14 14.82
N PHE A 304 -6.10 -5.35 15.34
CA PHE A 304 -5.33 -5.93 16.46
C PHE A 304 -4.25 -6.92 16.02
N PHE A 305 -4.25 -7.27 14.73
CA PHE A 305 -3.28 -8.15 14.10
C PHE A 305 -2.57 -7.39 12.95
N PRO A 306 -1.25 -7.61 12.74
CA PRO A 306 -0.54 -6.97 11.63
C PRO A 306 -1.14 -7.32 10.27
N LEU A 307 -1.19 -6.34 9.37
CA LEU A 307 -1.64 -6.57 7.99
C LEU A 307 -0.45 -6.80 7.07
N PRO A 308 -0.56 -7.75 6.12
CA PRO A 308 0.35 -7.81 4.99
C PRO A 308 0.43 -6.47 4.24
N ASP A 309 1.59 -6.18 3.65
CA ASP A 309 1.87 -4.88 3.01
C ASP A 309 0.80 -4.45 2.01
N TRP A 310 0.39 -5.38 1.14
CA TRP A 310 -0.61 -5.13 0.10
C TRP A 310 -1.98 -4.77 0.67
N ALA A 311 -2.34 -5.32 1.84
CA ALA A 311 -3.59 -4.99 2.51
C ALA A 311 -3.51 -3.63 3.21
N ARG A 312 -2.38 -3.33 3.88
CA ARG A 312 -2.13 -2.00 4.46
C ARG A 312 -2.17 -0.92 3.38
N ARG A 313 -1.45 -1.14 2.26
CA ARG A 313 -1.42 -0.23 1.09
C ARG A 313 -2.80 0.04 0.52
N ARG A 314 -3.66 -0.99 0.46
CA ARG A 314 -5.04 -0.83 -0.02
C ARG A 314 -5.84 0.10 0.90
N LEU A 315 -5.84 -0.17 2.20
CA LEU A 315 -6.57 0.64 3.17
C LEU A 315 -6.05 2.08 3.24
N SER A 316 -4.73 2.28 3.17
CA SER A 316 -4.12 3.61 3.19
C SER A 316 -4.36 4.40 1.90
N THR A 317 -4.53 3.72 0.76
CA THR A 317 -4.82 4.39 -0.53
C THR A 317 -6.30 4.78 -0.65
N ILE A 318 -7.20 3.92 -0.17
CA ILE A 318 -8.66 4.15 -0.26
C ILE A 318 -9.14 5.14 0.83
N GLY A 319 -8.55 5.04 2.02
CA GLY A 319 -8.79 5.95 3.12
C GLY A 319 -7.52 6.68 3.53
N GLN A 320 -7.22 6.63 4.82
CA GLN A 320 -6.02 7.22 5.40
C GLN A 320 -5.62 6.43 6.65
N GLU A 321 -4.33 6.14 6.82
CA GLU A 321 -3.81 5.65 8.09
C GLU A 321 -3.83 6.79 9.12
N ILE A 322 -4.42 6.53 10.29
CA ILE A 322 -4.56 7.52 11.37
C ILE A 322 -3.91 6.99 12.65
N ALA A 323 -3.71 7.89 13.62
CA ALA A 323 -3.16 7.51 14.92
C ALA A 323 -3.98 6.36 15.55
N SER A 324 -3.28 5.32 15.99
CA SER A 324 -3.90 4.13 16.58
C SER A 324 -4.31 4.37 18.03
N GLU A 325 -5.42 3.75 18.44
CA GLU A 325 -5.94 3.88 19.80
C GLU A 325 -6.26 2.49 20.38
N LYS A 326 -5.37 2.03 21.28
CA LYS A 326 -5.47 0.70 21.93
C LYS A 326 -5.55 -0.46 20.92
N CYS A 327 -4.92 -0.31 19.76
CA CYS A 327 -4.82 -1.30 18.68
C CYS A 327 -3.43 -1.20 18.04
N LEU A 328 -3.13 -2.06 17.06
CA LEU A 328 -1.85 -2.00 16.35
C LEU A 328 -1.81 -0.91 15.29
N ILE A 329 -2.90 -0.77 14.52
CA ILE A 329 -3.00 0.17 13.41
C ILE A 329 -4.47 0.56 13.20
N SER A 330 -4.68 1.81 12.78
CA SER A 330 -6.01 2.36 12.53
C SER A 330 -6.09 3.05 11.16
N PHE A 331 -7.24 2.91 10.50
CA PHE A 331 -7.52 3.59 9.23
C PHE A 331 -8.85 4.32 9.30
N SER A 332 -8.92 5.52 8.75
CA SER A 332 -10.18 6.22 8.47
C SER A 332 -10.59 5.93 7.03
N LEU A 333 -11.76 5.30 6.83
CA LEU A 333 -12.30 4.99 5.51
C LEU A 333 -13.57 5.82 5.25
N PRO A 334 -13.76 6.32 4.03
CA PRO A 334 -14.99 7.01 3.66
C PRO A 334 -16.18 6.03 3.68
N LEU A 335 -17.38 6.53 4.00
CA LEU A 335 -18.57 5.70 4.20
C LEU A 335 -18.90 4.81 2.99
N ASN A 336 -18.71 5.33 1.77
CA ASN A 336 -18.97 4.60 0.53
C ASN A 336 -18.01 3.41 0.31
N ALA A 337 -16.83 3.40 0.93
CA ALA A 337 -15.86 2.31 0.77
C ALA A 337 -15.96 1.23 1.84
N VAL A 338 -16.66 1.49 2.95
CA VAL A 338 -16.69 0.60 4.13
C VAL A 338 -17.07 -0.83 3.76
N MET A 339 -18.20 -1.03 3.06
CA MET A 339 -18.67 -2.38 2.71
C MET A 339 -17.67 -3.15 1.84
N ALA A 340 -17.06 -2.47 0.87
CA ALA A 340 -16.08 -3.07 -0.03
C ALA A 340 -14.82 -3.50 0.72
N GLU A 341 -14.34 -2.66 1.64
CA GLU A 341 -13.14 -2.95 2.41
C GLU A 341 -13.37 -3.99 3.51
N GLN A 342 -14.56 -4.05 4.11
CA GLN A 342 -14.93 -5.17 4.99
C GLN A 342 -14.97 -6.50 4.23
N ALA A 343 -15.55 -6.52 3.02
CA ALA A 343 -15.56 -7.70 2.17
C ALA A 343 -14.14 -8.13 1.79
N PHE A 344 -13.28 -7.18 1.41
CA PHE A 344 -11.87 -7.44 1.13
C PHE A 344 -11.13 -8.07 2.33
N LEU A 345 -11.27 -7.49 3.53
CA LEU A 345 -10.61 -8.03 4.73
C LEU A 345 -11.12 -9.45 5.07
N LYS A 346 -12.40 -9.73 4.83
CA LYS A 346 -12.97 -11.06 5.02
C LYS A 346 -12.47 -12.06 3.97
N GLU A 347 -12.50 -11.70 2.69
CA GLU A 347 -12.19 -12.61 1.58
C GLU A 347 -10.69 -12.90 1.42
N TYR A 348 -9.83 -11.91 1.65
CA TYR A 348 -8.39 -12.04 1.41
C TYR A 348 -7.59 -12.36 2.67
N LEU A 349 -8.12 -11.99 3.84
CA LEU A 349 -7.45 -12.08 5.13
C LEU A 349 -8.26 -12.81 6.20
N PHE A 350 -9.47 -13.29 5.88
CA PHE A 350 -10.32 -14.05 6.81
C PHE A 350 -10.63 -13.32 8.12
N LEU A 351 -10.59 -11.98 8.10
CA LEU A 351 -10.87 -11.15 9.26
C LEU A 351 -12.38 -10.99 9.46
N GLU A 352 -12.80 -10.91 10.72
CA GLU A 352 -14.18 -10.63 11.10
C GLU A 352 -14.31 -9.29 11.82
N CYS A 353 -15.39 -8.56 11.55
CA CYS A 353 -15.69 -7.34 12.29
C CYS A 353 -16.21 -7.72 13.68
N GLU A 354 -15.74 -7.03 14.72
CA GLU A 354 -16.42 -6.99 16.02
C GLU A 354 -17.74 -6.24 15.80
N GLU A 355 -18.86 -6.89 16.11
CA GLU A 355 -20.18 -6.23 16.16
C GLU A 355 -20.26 -5.26 17.34
#